data_AF-A0AAV7SGQ8-F1
#
_entry.id   AF-A0AAV7SGQ8-F1
#
_cell.length_a   1.000
_cell.length_b   1.000
_cell.length_c   1.000
_cell.angle_alpha   90.00
_cell.angle_beta   90.00
_cell.angle_gamma   90.00
#
_symmetry.space_group_name_H-M   'P 1'
#
loop_
_entity.id
_entity.type
_entity.pdbx_description
1 polymer ?
#
loop_
_entity_poly.entity_id
_entity_poly.type
_entity_poly.pdbx_seq_one_letter_code
_entity_poly.pdbx_strand_id
1 'polypeptide(L)'
;MEERHVIITYRLDRATIQELCAQLEPDLMSAIRHPTEIPPQMQVLSVLHFLASGSFQTTVAIASGMSQPMFSNVLARVLSALLKHMRSYIVFPQVEDLPTVKGDFYALGHIPNIIGAIDGTHVALVPRQE
;
A
#
# COMPACT_ATOMS: atom_id res chain seq x y z
N MET A 1 -16.89 12.47 4.28
CA MET A 1 -16.48 11.26 5.03
C MET A 1 -15.59 11.70 6.17
N GLU A 2 -15.89 11.29 7.40
CA GLU A 2 -15.09 11.61 8.59
C GLU A 2 -13.69 10.98 8.49
N GLU A 3 -12.68 11.60 9.12
CA GLU A 3 -11.27 11.18 9.03
C GLU A 3 -11.05 9.75 9.51
N ARG A 4 -11.73 9.34 10.59
CA ARG A 4 -11.68 7.98 11.10
C ARG A 4 -12.09 6.95 10.05
N HIS A 5 -13.10 7.24 9.25
CA HIS A 5 -13.51 6.36 8.16
C HIS A 5 -12.44 6.30 7.06
N VAL A 6 -11.77 7.42 6.76
CA VAL A 6 -10.68 7.44 5.75
C VAL A 6 -9.56 6.50 6.16
N ILE A 7 -9.10 6.60 7.41
CA ILE A 7 -8.05 5.75 7.95
C ILE A 7 -8.47 4.28 7.95
N ILE A 8 -9.72 3.96 8.31
CA ILE A 8 -10.21 2.57 8.28
C ILE A 8 -10.25 2.03 6.84
N THR A 9 -10.72 2.82 5.88
CA THR A 9 -10.91 2.39 4.49
C THR A 9 -9.61 2.27 3.70
N TYR A 10 -8.63 3.14 3.96
CA TYR A 10 -7.42 3.28 3.14
C TYR A 10 -6.11 3.07 3.91
N ARG A 11 -6.16 2.90 5.24
CA ARG A 11 -4.99 2.81 6.15
C ARG A 11 -4.06 4.03 6.16
N LEU A 12 -4.51 5.13 5.56
CA LEU A 12 -3.82 6.41 5.50
C LEU A 12 -4.81 7.52 5.85
N ASP A 13 -4.30 8.62 6.40
CA ASP A 13 -5.10 9.84 6.56
C ASP A 13 -5.27 10.57 5.21
N ARG A 14 -6.21 11.52 5.19
CA ARG A 14 -6.54 12.29 4.00
C ARG A 14 -5.36 13.10 3.46
N ALA A 15 -4.55 13.68 4.33
CA ALA A 15 -3.43 14.53 3.92
C ALA A 15 -2.38 13.69 3.18
N THR A 16 -2.04 12.53 3.74
CA THR A 16 -1.12 11.56 3.14
C THR A 16 -1.64 11.03 1.81
N ILE A 17 -2.94 10.74 1.71
CA ILE A 17 -3.57 10.33 0.44
C ILE A 17 -3.46 11.43 -0.62
N GLN A 18 -3.69 12.69 -0.24
CA GLN A 18 -3.59 13.83 -1.16
C GLN A 18 -2.16 14.03 -1.64
N GLU A 19 -1.19 13.96 -0.74
CA GLU A 19 0.24 14.03 -1.06
C GLU A 19 0.64 12.89 -2.00
N LEU A 20 0.23 11.66 -1.70
CA LEU A 20 0.50 10.50 -2.53
C LEU A 20 -0.13 10.64 -3.93
N CYS A 21 -1.36 11.13 -4.02
CA CYS A 21 -2.01 11.38 -5.30
C CYS A 21 -1.21 12.40 -6.14
N ALA A 22 -0.76 13.50 -5.54
CA ALA A 22 0.03 14.51 -6.22
C ALA A 22 1.41 13.97 -6.67
N GLN A 23 2.03 13.13 -5.84
CA GLN A 23 3.32 12.51 -6.15
C GLN A 23 3.23 11.53 -7.32
N LEU A 24 2.15 10.73 -7.39
CA LEU A 24 1.98 9.70 -8.43
C LEU A 24 1.29 10.22 -9.70
N GLU A 25 0.65 11.38 -9.67
CA GLU A 25 -0.08 11.95 -10.82
C GLU A 25 0.76 12.00 -12.11
N PRO A 26 2.05 12.42 -12.11
CA PRO A 26 2.86 12.45 -13.33
C PRO A 26 3.06 11.07 -13.98
N ASP A 27 3.06 10.00 -13.21
CA ASP A 27 3.23 8.62 -13.70
C ASP A 27 1.90 7.98 -14.15
N LEU A 28 0.78 8.50 -13.64
CA LEU A 28 -0.55 7.92 -13.85
C LEU A 28 -1.37 8.63 -14.93
N MET A 29 -0.98 9.85 -15.31
CA MET A 29 -1.57 10.52 -16.47
C MET A 29 -1.11 9.87 -17.78
N SER A 30 -2.06 9.47 -18.64
CA SER A 30 -1.74 9.16 -20.03
C SER A 30 -1.31 10.40 -20.80
N ALA A 31 -0.36 10.24 -21.72
CA ALA A 31 0.00 11.26 -22.69
C ALA A 31 -1.17 11.62 -23.63
N ILE A 32 -2.14 10.72 -23.80
CA ILE A 32 -3.36 10.91 -24.58
C ILE A 32 -4.55 10.72 -23.65
N ARG A 33 -5.27 11.82 -23.37
CA ARG A 33 -6.49 11.78 -22.56
C ARG A 33 -7.62 11.16 -23.37
N HIS A 34 -7.97 9.93 -23.03
CA HIS A 34 -9.18 9.30 -23.57
C HIS A 34 -10.39 9.68 -22.69
N PRO A 35 -11.59 9.84 -23.27
CA PRO A 35 -12.80 10.18 -22.50
C PRO A 35 -13.16 9.15 -21.40
N THR A 36 -12.66 7.92 -21.54
CA THR A 36 -12.89 6.79 -20.63
C THR A 36 -11.73 6.56 -19.67
N GLU A 37 -10.72 7.45 -19.67
CA GLU A 37 -9.56 7.29 -18.80
C GLU A 37 -9.93 7.56 -17.33
N ILE A 38 -9.54 6.63 -16.46
CA ILE A 38 -9.76 6.75 -15.03
C ILE A 38 -8.84 7.86 -14.47
N PRO A 39 -9.37 8.86 -13.75
CA PRO A 39 -8.55 9.90 -13.13
C PRO A 39 -7.46 9.33 -12.20
N PRO A 40 -6.24 9.89 -12.16
CA PRO A 40 -5.15 9.41 -11.30
C PRO A 40 -5.55 9.23 -9.84
N GLN A 41 -6.31 10.17 -9.28
CA GLN A 41 -6.79 10.13 -7.90
C GLN A 41 -7.71 8.92 -7.68
N MET A 42 -8.58 8.61 -8.63
CA MET A 42 -9.45 7.45 -8.56
C MET A 42 -8.67 6.15 -8.70
N GLN A 43 -7.62 6.11 -9.54
CA GLN A 43 -6.70 4.99 -9.64
C GLN A 43 -6.01 4.69 -8.29
N VAL A 44 -5.43 5.73 -7.68
CA VAL A 44 -4.74 5.62 -6.37
C VAL A 44 -5.70 5.17 -5.27
N LEU A 45 -6.87 5.81 -5.14
CA LEU A 45 -7.85 5.44 -4.12
C LEU A 45 -8.34 4.00 -4.26
N SER A 46 -8.58 3.54 -5.51
CA SER A 46 -9.04 2.17 -5.77
C SER A 46 -7.98 1.14 -5.36
N VAL A 47 -6.71 1.43 -5.64
CA VAL A 47 -5.58 0.56 -5.28
C VAL A 47 -5.32 0.59 -3.78
N LEU A 48 -5.35 1.75 -3.14
CA LEU A 48 -5.24 1.86 -1.68
C LEU A 48 -6.34 1.08 -0.97
N HIS A 49 -7.58 1.16 -1.46
CA HIS A 49 -8.68 0.39 -0.89
C HIS A 49 -8.46 -1.12 -1.01
N PHE A 50 -7.94 -1.58 -2.16
CA PHE A 50 -7.58 -2.99 -2.35
C PHE A 50 -6.49 -3.45 -1.38
N LEU A 51 -5.40 -2.68 -1.26
CA LEU A 51 -4.30 -2.99 -0.35
C LEU A 51 -4.75 -2.98 1.12
N ALA A 52 -5.60 -2.03 1.50
CA ALA A 52 -6.12 -1.86 2.86
C ALA A 52 -7.10 -2.96 3.28
N SER A 53 -7.93 -3.42 2.34
CA SER A 53 -9.00 -4.39 2.59
C SER A 53 -8.56 -5.84 2.49
N GLY A 54 -7.48 -6.13 1.77
CA GLY A 54 -7.07 -7.50 1.45
C GLY A 54 -8.12 -8.29 0.66
N SER A 55 -9.10 -7.59 0.05
CA SER A 55 -10.22 -8.21 -0.65
C SER A 55 -9.85 -8.67 -2.05
N PHE A 56 -10.74 -9.41 -2.72
CA PHE A 56 -10.53 -9.79 -4.11
C PHE A 56 -10.62 -8.59 -5.04
N GLN A 57 -9.79 -8.59 -6.10
CA GLN A 57 -9.80 -7.53 -7.11
C GLN A 57 -11.18 -7.33 -7.74
N THR A 58 -11.95 -8.41 -7.92
CA THR A 58 -13.31 -8.34 -8.47
C THR A 58 -14.23 -7.49 -7.60
N THR A 59 -14.20 -7.70 -6.28
CA THR A 59 -15.01 -6.94 -5.32
C THR A 59 -14.63 -5.45 -5.31
N VAL A 60 -13.33 -5.16 -5.31
CA VAL A 60 -12.84 -3.76 -5.29
C VAL A 60 -13.06 -3.06 -6.63
N ALA A 61 -12.90 -3.77 -7.75
CA ALA A 61 -13.19 -3.25 -9.08
C ALA A 61 -14.66 -2.82 -9.19
N ILE A 62 -15.59 -3.67 -8.74
CA ILE A 62 -17.03 -3.35 -8.71
C ILE A 62 -17.29 -2.10 -7.85
N ALA A 63 -16.73 -2.05 -6.64
CA ALA A 63 -16.90 -0.90 -5.74
C ALA A 63 -16.34 0.40 -6.33
N SER A 64 -15.33 0.31 -7.20
CA SER A 64 -14.67 1.43 -7.87
C SER A 64 -15.29 1.79 -9.22
N GLY A 65 -16.35 1.08 -9.65
CA GLY A 65 -16.99 1.27 -10.95
C GLY A 65 -16.14 0.80 -12.14
N MET A 66 -15.18 -0.10 -11.90
CA MET A 66 -14.26 -0.64 -12.91
C MET A 66 -14.57 -2.10 -13.21
N SER A 67 -14.27 -2.53 -14.44
CA SER A 67 -14.15 -3.97 -14.73
C SER A 67 -12.87 -4.52 -14.12
N GLN A 68 -12.84 -5.82 -13.81
CA GLN A 68 -11.66 -6.44 -13.22
C GLN A 68 -10.39 -6.30 -14.11
N PRO A 69 -10.45 -6.46 -15.46
CA PRO A 69 -9.28 -6.24 -16.30
C PRO A 69 -8.77 -4.79 -16.24
N MET A 70 -9.66 -3.81 -16.20
CA MET A 70 -9.27 -2.40 -16.05
C MET A 70 -8.59 -2.17 -14.69
N PHE A 71 -9.17 -2.71 -13.61
CA PHE A 71 -8.58 -2.60 -12.28
C PHE A 71 -7.20 -3.27 -12.20
N SER A 72 -7.02 -4.44 -12.83
CA SER A 72 -5.71 -5.11 -12.89
C SER A 72 -4.64 -4.24 -13.54
N ASN A 73 -4.98 -3.54 -14.63
CA ASN A 73 -4.07 -2.60 -15.28
C ASN A 73 -3.77 -1.39 -14.39
N VAL A 74 -4.79 -0.83 -13.75
CA VAL A 74 -4.63 0.28 -12.79
C VAL A 74 -3.73 -0.13 -11.63
N LEU A 75 -3.94 -1.31 -11.05
CA LEU A 75 -3.11 -1.86 -9.97
C LEU A 75 -1.64 -1.94 -10.38
N ALA A 76 -1.35 -2.52 -11.54
CA ALA A 76 0.02 -2.63 -12.03
C ALA A 76 0.69 -1.24 -12.22
N ARG A 77 -0.05 -0.26 -12.77
CA ARG A 77 0.46 1.11 -13.00
C ARG A 77 0.75 1.83 -11.68
N VAL A 78 -0.19 1.80 -10.73
CA VAL A 78 -0.03 2.45 -9.42
C VAL A 78 1.12 1.80 -8.64
N LEU A 79 1.23 0.47 -8.61
CA LEU A 79 2.36 -0.20 -7.97
C LEU A 79 3.70 0.16 -8.63
N SER A 80 3.74 0.24 -9.96
CA SER A 80 4.96 0.65 -10.67
C SER A 80 5.36 2.09 -10.33
N ALA A 81 4.39 3.00 -10.22
CA ALA A 81 4.64 4.38 -9.80
C ALA A 81 5.16 4.44 -8.35
N LEU A 82 4.52 3.73 -7.42
CA LEU A 82 4.96 3.62 -6.03
C LEU A 82 6.40 3.12 -5.91
N LEU A 83 6.78 2.10 -6.69
CA LEU A 83 8.12 1.54 -6.67
C LEU A 83 9.21 2.54 -7.09
N LYS A 84 8.91 3.54 -7.93
CA LYS A 84 9.86 4.60 -8.27
C LYS A 84 10.24 5.45 -7.06
N HIS A 85 9.33 5.58 -6.10
CA HIS A 85 9.52 6.36 -4.88
C HIS A 85 9.98 5.52 -3.68
N MET A 86 10.09 4.19 -3.82
CA MET A 86 10.33 3.28 -2.69
C MET A 86 11.56 3.65 -1.85
N ARG A 87 12.64 4.12 -2.48
CA ARG A 87 13.91 4.44 -1.80
C ARG A 87 13.81 5.65 -0.88
N SER A 88 12.80 6.50 -1.07
CA SER A 88 12.55 7.65 -0.19
C SER A 88 11.82 7.26 1.10
N TYR A 89 11.16 6.09 1.12
CA TYR A 89 10.31 5.66 2.24
C TYR A 89 10.81 4.39 2.92
N ILE A 90 11.54 3.53 2.22
CA ILE A 90 12.04 2.25 2.73
C ILE A 90 13.56 2.31 2.78
N VAL A 91 14.10 2.43 3.99
CA VAL A 91 15.54 2.45 4.27
C VAL A 91 15.89 1.23 5.12
N PHE A 92 16.82 0.42 4.62
CA PHE A 92 17.37 -0.71 5.38
C PHE A 92 18.64 -0.28 6.12
N PRO A 93 18.88 -0.82 7.33
CA PRO A 93 20.11 -0.55 8.07
C PRO A 93 21.34 -0.99 7.26
N GLN A 94 22.42 -0.21 7.32
CA GLN A 94 23.69 -0.60 6.71
C GLN A 94 24.42 -1.60 7.60
N VAL A 95 25.48 -2.21 7.07
CA VAL A 95 26.24 -3.26 7.77
C VAL A 95 26.75 -2.76 9.13
N GLU A 96 27.13 -1.49 9.18
CA GLU A 96 27.64 -0.81 10.37
C GLU A 96 26.56 -0.58 11.44
N ASP A 97 25.29 -0.46 11.02
CA ASP A 97 24.14 -0.25 11.90
C ASP A 97 23.59 -1.56 12.49
N LEU A 98 23.87 -2.71 11.84
CA LEU A 98 23.31 -4.00 12.22
C LEU A 98 23.54 -4.40 13.69
N PRO A 99 24.73 -4.20 14.30
CA PRO A 99 24.94 -4.55 15.70
C PRO A 99 24.00 -3.78 16.64
N THR A 100 23.81 -2.49 16.39
CA THR A 100 22.93 -1.62 17.18
C THR A 100 21.48 -2.05 17.03
N VAL A 101 20.98 -2.16 15.78
CA VAL A 101 19.58 -2.54 15.51
C VAL A 101 19.25 -3.90 16.14
N LYS A 102 20.12 -4.89 15.99
CA LYS A 102 19.92 -6.23 16.60
C LYS A 102 19.89 -6.17 18.13
N GLY A 103 20.76 -5.35 18.72
CA GLY A 103 20.82 -5.14 20.16
C GLY A 103 19.52 -4.53 20.69
N ASP A 104 19.01 -3.49 20.02
CA ASP A 104 17.78 -2.80 20.41
C ASP A 104 16.55 -3.72 20.36
N PHE A 105 16.40 -4.51 19.28
CA PHE A 105 15.30 -5.48 19.20
C PHE A 105 15.42 -6.61 20.23
N TYR A 106 16.64 -7.07 20.52
CA TYR A 106 16.86 -8.07 21.55
C TYR A 106 16.53 -7.53 22.95
N ALA A 107 16.86 -6.26 23.23
CA ALA A 107 16.49 -5.60 24.48
C ALA A 107 14.96 -5.42 24.62
N LEU A 108 14.26 -5.18 23.50
CA LEU A 108 12.81 -4.98 23.49
C LEU A 108 12.01 -6.28 23.71
N GLY A 109 12.42 -7.39 23.11
CA GLY A 109 11.60 -8.61 23.08
C GLY A 109 12.36 -9.94 23.14
N HIS A 110 13.66 -9.91 23.39
CA HIS A 110 14.53 -11.09 23.44
C HIS A 110 14.55 -11.94 22.15
N ILE A 111 14.17 -11.36 21.01
CA ILE A 111 14.23 -12.02 19.72
C ILE A 111 15.57 -11.68 19.05
N PRO A 112 16.47 -12.66 18.83
CA PRO A 112 17.79 -12.39 18.27
C PRO A 112 17.72 -12.11 16.77
N ASN A 113 18.70 -11.35 16.27
CA ASN A 113 18.95 -11.11 14.84
C ASN A 113 17.84 -10.37 14.06
N ILE A 114 16.94 -9.65 14.73
CA ILE A 114 16.00 -8.76 14.04
C ILE A 114 16.75 -7.51 13.53
N ILE A 115 16.49 -7.14 12.27
CA ILE A 115 17.07 -5.95 11.61
C ILE A 115 16.01 -4.90 11.22
N GLY A 116 14.76 -5.14 11.59
CA GLY A 116 13.61 -4.30 11.26
C GLY A 116 12.30 -5.03 11.53
N ALA A 117 11.22 -4.28 11.64
CA ALA A 117 9.88 -4.83 11.80
C ALA A 117 8.93 -4.11 10.82
N ILE A 118 7.95 -4.85 10.31
CA ILE A 118 6.84 -4.33 9.52
C ILE A 118 5.59 -4.63 10.30
N ASP A 119 4.70 -3.64 10.47
CA ASP A 119 3.40 -3.87 11.09
C ASP A 119 2.63 -4.89 10.24
N GLY A 120 2.17 -5.96 10.89
CA GLY A 120 1.60 -7.13 10.24
C GLY A 120 0.47 -7.70 11.07
N THR A 121 -0.51 -8.30 10.40
CA THR A 121 -1.58 -9.02 11.10
C THR A 121 -1.13 -10.46 11.35
N HIS A 122 -1.05 -10.86 12.62
CA HIS A 122 -0.89 -12.26 12.96
C HIS A 122 -2.21 -13.00 12.70
N VAL A 123 -2.22 -13.86 11.68
CA VAL A 123 -3.35 -14.75 11.40
C VAL A 123 -2.99 -16.14 11.93
N ALA A 124 -3.72 -16.59 12.96
CA ALA A 124 -3.56 -17.95 13.46
C ALA A 124 -4.02 -18.94 12.38
N LEU A 125 -3.15 -19.87 12.01
CA LEU A 125 -3.53 -21.00 11.17
C LEU A 125 -4.30 -22.00 12.05
N VAL A 126 -5.62 -21.98 11.94
CA VAL A 126 -6.47 -22.95 12.64
C VAL A 126 -6.69 -24.14 11.71
N PRO A 127 -6.40 -25.39 12.15
CA PRO A 127 -6.76 -26.58 11.39
C PRO A 127 -8.26 -26.58 11.09
N ARG A 128 -8.64 -27.13 9.94
CA ARG A 128 -10.05 -27.33 9.60
C ARG A 128 -10.68 -28.20 10.69
N GLN A 129 -11.71 -27.71 11.37
CA GLN A 129 -12.49 -28.57 12.26
C GLN A 129 -13.33 -29.48 11.36
N GLU A 130 -13.16 -30.78 11.54
CA GLU A 130 -13.97 -31.82 10.89
C GLU A 130 -15.42 -31.75 11.36
#